data_AF-X6NN43-F1
#
_entry.id   AF-X6NN43-F1
#
_cell.length_a   1.000
_cell.length_b   1.000
_cell.length_c   1.000
_cell.angle_alpha   90.00
_cell.angle_beta   90.00
_cell.angle_gamma   90.00
#
_symmetry.space_group_name_H-M   'P 1'
#
loop_
_entity.id
_entity.type
_entity.pdbx_description
1 polymer ?
#
loop_
_entity_poly.entity_id
_entity_poly.type
_entity_poly.pdbx_seq_one_letter_code
_entity_poly.pdbx_strand_id
1 'polypeptide(L)'
;MFALMWESVLGLIEILIFFGPLGGGDKNESKVQSLRINDYRKYQNSVSVHLFLLFNSYCIGSLVEEMTKGFILQHCCKLYLPFTVHLRMSNHFINFILLGLAVGSGFGSAEAILYVCIYAGEASFVSQLSLLLFRLFVTIPFHSLLGVLWGLELSKREILGFYDSFSWFKMGWKPVFFHGTYDFLEMEYILLVSKFTNATMGWIAVGTALLCPFFFTYKQLVH
;
A
#
# COMPACT_ATOMS: atom_id res chain seq x y z
N MET A 1 4.93 17.78 4.64
CA MET A 1 4.82 18.66 3.44
C MET A 1 5.18 17.91 2.15
N PHE A 2 6.34 17.22 2.08
CA PHE A 2 6.73 16.43 0.90
C PHE A 2 5.81 15.22 0.63
N ALA A 3 5.41 14.46 1.67
CA ALA A 3 4.43 13.36 1.53
C ALA A 3 3.03 13.86 1.08
N LEU A 4 2.57 14.99 1.60
CA LEU A 4 1.30 15.64 1.20
C LEU A 4 1.35 16.23 -0.24
N MET A 5 2.50 16.73 -0.68
CA MET A 5 2.73 17.16 -2.06
C MET A 5 2.79 15.98 -3.03
N TRP A 6 3.25 14.82 -2.57
CA TRP A 6 3.39 13.64 -3.42
C TRP A 6 2.07 12.88 -3.58
N GLU A 7 1.29 12.73 -2.51
CA GLU A 7 -0.06 12.16 -2.57
C GLU A 7 -1.06 13.02 -3.34
N SER A 8 -0.86 14.34 -3.38
CA SER A 8 -1.65 15.20 -4.27
C SER A 8 -1.27 15.03 -5.74
N VAL A 9 -0.07 14.53 -6.06
CA VAL A 9 0.31 14.17 -7.44
C VAL A 9 -0.19 12.77 -7.80
N LEU A 10 -0.05 11.78 -6.90
CA LEU A 10 -0.54 10.41 -7.11
C LEU A 10 -2.08 10.36 -7.14
N GLY A 11 -2.76 11.04 -6.21
CA GLY A 11 -4.21 11.19 -6.22
C GLY A 11 -4.70 11.98 -7.43
N LEU A 12 -3.98 13.01 -7.91
CA LEU A 12 -4.32 13.71 -9.14
C LEU A 12 -4.08 12.84 -10.38
N ILE A 13 -3.06 11.98 -10.38
CA ILE A 13 -2.77 11.04 -11.46
C ILE A 13 -3.81 9.92 -11.48
N GLU A 14 -4.18 9.31 -10.35
CA GLU A 14 -5.31 8.37 -10.26
C GLU A 14 -6.63 9.02 -10.69
N ILE A 15 -6.86 10.29 -10.32
CA ILE A 15 -8.01 11.08 -10.76
C ILE A 15 -7.94 11.46 -12.26
N LEU A 16 -6.77 11.58 -12.88
CA LEU A 16 -6.67 11.89 -14.31
C LEU A 16 -6.71 10.62 -15.19
N ILE A 17 -6.34 9.49 -14.61
CA ILE A 17 -6.18 8.22 -15.30
C ILE A 17 -7.46 7.38 -15.28
N PHE A 18 -8.16 7.31 -14.14
CA PHE A 18 -9.47 6.66 -14.08
C PHE A 18 -10.58 7.52 -14.71
N PHE A 19 -10.32 8.80 -14.99
CA PHE A 19 -11.31 9.78 -15.43
C PHE A 19 -10.85 10.56 -16.66
N GLY A 20 -10.88 9.89 -17.82
CA GLY A 20 -10.89 10.61 -19.10
C GLY A 20 -11.90 11.78 -19.09
N PRO A 21 -11.73 12.77 -20.01
CA PRO A 21 -12.47 14.02 -19.96
C PRO A 21 -13.99 13.78 -19.84
N LEU A 22 -14.57 14.43 -18.82
CA LEU A 22 -15.98 14.44 -18.44
C LEU A 22 -16.93 14.15 -19.61
N GLY A 23 -17.55 12.98 -19.60
CA GLY A 23 -18.83 12.78 -20.28
C GLY A 23 -19.91 13.55 -19.51
N GLY A 24 -20.18 14.78 -19.94
CA GLY A 24 -21.31 15.65 -19.57
C GLY A 24 -22.12 15.27 -18.32
N GLY A 25 -21.60 15.59 -17.13
CA GLY A 25 -22.35 15.60 -15.87
C GLY A 25 -22.71 17.03 -15.47
N ASP A 26 -23.89 17.21 -14.86
CA ASP A 26 -24.43 18.50 -14.44
C ASP A 26 -23.48 19.28 -13.53
N LYS A 27 -23.45 20.61 -13.68
CA LYS A 27 -22.47 21.53 -13.07
C LYS A 27 -22.47 21.58 -11.53
N ASN A 28 -23.34 20.83 -10.85
CA ASN A 28 -23.54 20.87 -9.40
C ASN A 28 -23.19 19.57 -8.67
N GLU A 29 -22.78 18.49 -9.35
CA GLU A 29 -22.35 17.27 -8.65
C GLU A 29 -20.89 17.36 -8.23
N SER A 30 -20.60 17.03 -6.97
CA SER A 30 -19.21 16.94 -6.51
C SER A 30 -18.48 15.85 -7.30
N LYS A 31 -17.20 16.07 -7.65
CA LYS A 31 -16.36 15.07 -8.35
C LYS A 31 -16.38 13.69 -7.64
N VAL A 32 -16.57 13.68 -6.32
CA VAL A 32 -16.69 12.49 -5.46
C VAL A 32 -18.04 11.77 -5.61
N GLN A 33 -19.13 12.47 -5.95
CA GLN A 33 -20.42 11.83 -6.24
C GLN A 33 -20.43 11.14 -7.61
N SER A 34 -19.81 11.74 -8.63
CA SER A 34 -19.69 11.13 -9.97
C SER A 34 -18.91 9.80 -9.95
N LEU A 35 -18.00 9.64 -8.99
CA LEU A 35 -17.25 8.41 -8.71
C LEU A 35 -18.13 7.23 -8.26
N ARG A 36 -19.24 7.53 -7.56
CA ARG A 36 -20.08 6.53 -6.88
C ARG A 36 -21.10 5.89 -7.82
N ILE A 37 -21.34 6.48 -8.99
CA ILE A 37 -22.36 6.09 -9.97
C ILE A 37 -21.71 5.68 -11.30
N ASN A 38 -20.50 5.11 -11.28
CA ASN A 38 -19.88 4.60 -12.50
C ASN A 38 -20.17 3.10 -12.67
N ASP A 39 -20.85 2.74 -13.76
CA ASP A 39 -20.97 1.36 -14.23
C ASP A 39 -19.69 0.97 -14.99
N TYR A 40 -18.84 0.17 -14.34
CA TYR A 40 -17.57 -0.25 -14.93
C TYR A 40 -17.69 -1.42 -15.93
N ARG A 41 -18.90 -1.94 -16.21
CA ARG A 41 -19.10 -3.09 -17.14
C ARG A 41 -18.45 -2.90 -18.50
N LYS A 42 -18.44 -1.68 -19.02
CA LYS A 42 -17.83 -1.37 -20.32
C LYS A 42 -16.32 -1.63 -20.35
N TYR A 43 -15.65 -1.58 -19.20
CA TYR A 43 -14.21 -1.71 -19.07
C TYR A 43 -13.75 -3.13 -18.71
N GLN A 44 -14.66 -4.01 -18.29
CA GLN A 44 -14.36 -5.38 -17.84
C GLN A 44 -13.70 -6.29 -18.88
N ASN A 45 -13.90 -6.00 -20.16
CA ASN A 45 -13.31 -6.77 -21.27
C ASN A 45 -12.17 -6.00 -21.96
N SER A 46 -11.80 -4.83 -21.46
CA SER A 46 -10.80 -3.97 -22.09
C SER A 46 -9.40 -4.34 -21.60
N VAL A 47 -8.68 -5.15 -22.38
CA VAL A 47 -7.28 -5.55 -22.07
C VAL A 47 -6.40 -4.36 -21.74
N SER A 48 -6.56 -3.23 -22.44
CA SER A 48 -5.80 -2.01 -22.19
C SER A 48 -6.03 -1.44 -20.80
N VAL A 49 -7.24 -1.57 -20.23
CA VAL A 49 -7.55 -1.12 -18.86
C VAL A 49 -6.83 -2.00 -17.85
N HIS A 50 -6.88 -3.33 -18.00
CA HIS A 50 -6.18 -4.25 -17.10
C HIS A 50 -4.66 -4.06 -17.11
N LEU A 51 -4.07 -3.90 -18.31
CA LEU A 51 -2.64 -3.61 -18.43
C LEU A 51 -2.27 -2.27 -17.81
N PHE A 52 -3.15 -1.28 -17.97
CA PHE A 52 -2.98 0.01 -17.35
C PHE A 52 -3.01 -0.09 -15.81
N LEU A 53 -4.00 -0.79 -15.24
CA LEU A 53 -4.11 -1.04 -13.79
C LEU A 53 -2.87 -1.74 -13.26
N LEU A 54 -2.41 -2.80 -13.93
CA LEU A 54 -1.20 -3.53 -13.57
C LEU A 54 0.01 -2.59 -13.50
N PHE A 55 0.24 -1.78 -14.53
CA PHE A 55 1.37 -0.86 -14.54
C PHE A 55 1.26 0.21 -13.45
N ASN A 56 0.06 0.77 -13.24
CA ASN A 56 -0.18 1.79 -12.24
C ASN A 56 0.07 1.26 -10.82
N SER A 57 -0.49 0.10 -10.49
CA SER A 57 -0.33 -0.54 -9.18
C SER A 57 1.14 -0.81 -8.84
N TYR A 58 1.93 -1.27 -9.81
CA TYR A 58 3.34 -1.61 -9.56
C TYR A 58 4.29 -0.40 -9.63
N CYS A 59 4.14 0.49 -10.60
CA CYS A 59 5.09 1.56 -10.85
C CYS A 59 4.79 2.85 -10.08
N ILE A 60 3.51 3.17 -9.92
CA ILE A 60 3.07 4.47 -9.40
C ILE A 60 2.67 4.34 -7.94
N GLY A 61 1.78 3.40 -7.61
CA GLY A 61 1.40 3.12 -6.22
C GLY A 61 2.55 2.47 -5.45
N SER A 62 2.84 1.22 -5.81
CA SER A 62 3.72 0.41 -4.98
C SER A 62 5.18 0.83 -4.97
N LEU A 63 5.82 1.03 -6.14
CA LEU A 63 7.24 1.37 -6.18
C LEU A 63 7.52 2.66 -5.40
N VAL A 64 6.71 3.69 -5.61
CA VAL A 64 6.99 4.99 -4.99
C VAL A 64 6.72 4.95 -3.49
N GLU A 65 5.60 4.37 -3.08
CA GLU A 65 5.26 4.31 -1.67
C GLU A 65 6.26 3.45 -0.88
N GLU A 66 6.61 2.27 -1.39
CA GLU A 66 7.56 1.39 -0.72
C GLU A 66 8.97 1.97 -0.65
N MET A 67 9.42 2.62 -1.72
CA MET A 67 10.72 3.31 -1.68
C MET A 67 10.70 4.46 -0.67
N THR A 68 9.59 5.17 -0.54
CA THR A 68 9.42 6.23 0.46
C THR A 68 9.49 5.67 1.88
N LYS A 69 8.81 4.55 2.17
CA LYS A 69 8.95 3.83 3.45
C LYS A 69 10.39 3.44 3.72
N GLY A 70 11.09 2.88 2.72
CA GLY A 70 12.49 2.52 2.81
C GLY A 70 13.41 3.71 3.15
N PHE A 71 13.20 4.87 2.53
CA PHE A 71 13.96 6.09 2.81
C PHE A 71 13.69 6.65 4.21
N ILE A 72 12.42 6.71 4.62
CA ILE A 72 12.04 7.15 5.97
C ILE A 72 12.65 6.22 7.01
N LEU A 73 12.55 4.90 6.80
CA LEU A 73 13.12 3.92 7.69
C LEU A 73 14.64 4.09 7.81
N GLN A 74 15.35 4.24 6.69
CA GLN A 74 16.80 4.48 6.72
C GLN A 74 17.15 5.77 7.50
N HIS A 75 16.40 6.84 7.28
CA HIS A 75 16.60 8.09 8.00
C HIS A 75 16.39 7.91 9.51
N CYS A 76 15.29 7.26 9.91
CA CYS A 76 15.01 6.95 11.31
C CYS A 76 16.08 6.06 11.94
N CYS A 77 16.56 5.03 11.24
CA CYS A 77 17.64 4.17 11.73
C CYS A 77 18.92 4.97 11.99
N LYS A 78 19.31 5.88 11.08
CA LYS A 78 20.50 6.72 11.28
C LYS A 78 20.36 7.70 12.45
N LEU A 79 19.15 8.20 12.71
CA LEU A 79 18.88 9.10 13.82
C LEU A 79 18.81 8.38 15.17
N TYR A 80 18.11 7.25 15.23
CA TYR A 80 17.72 6.59 16.48
C TYR A 80 18.51 5.33 16.81
N LEU A 81 19.25 4.76 15.85
CA LEU A 81 20.15 3.62 16.04
C LEU A 81 21.62 3.93 15.69
N PRO A 82 22.21 5.06 16.17
CA PRO A 82 23.50 5.50 15.65
C PRO A 82 24.71 4.63 16.10
N PHE A 83 24.60 3.75 17.11
CA PHE A 83 25.77 3.06 17.65
C PHE A 83 25.52 1.61 18.09
N THR A 84 26.18 0.67 17.40
CA THR A 84 26.30 -0.75 17.79
C THR A 84 27.06 -0.94 19.11
N VAL A 85 27.77 0.08 19.58
CA VAL A 85 28.64 0.04 20.77
C VAL A 85 27.85 -0.23 22.07
N HIS A 86 26.55 0.08 22.10
CA HIS A 86 25.72 -0.05 23.30
C HIS A 86 24.58 -1.08 23.19
N LEU A 87 24.41 -1.73 22.04
CA LEU A 87 23.31 -2.67 21.81
C LEU A 87 23.84 -4.06 21.46
N ARG A 88 23.33 -5.08 22.17
CA ARG A 88 23.52 -6.48 21.75
C ARG A 88 22.93 -6.65 20.34
N MET A 89 23.58 -7.46 19.50
CA MET A 89 23.20 -7.71 18.10
C MET A 89 21.71 -8.09 17.94
N SER A 90 21.18 -8.93 18.84
CA SER A 90 19.76 -9.31 18.86
C SER A 90 18.84 -8.10 19.04
N ASN A 91 19.19 -7.19 19.95
CA ASN A 91 18.40 -6.00 20.25
C ASN A 91 18.49 -4.99 19.10
N HIS A 92 19.66 -4.89 18.47
CA HIS A 92 19.85 -4.03 17.31
C HIS A 92 18.97 -4.48 16.13
N PHE A 93 18.94 -5.78 15.84
CA PHE A 93 18.06 -6.36 14.81
C PHE A 93 16.57 -6.14 15.09
N ILE A 94 16.12 -6.39 16.34
CA ILE A 94 14.72 -6.17 16.73
C ILE A 94 14.33 -4.70 16.54
N ASN A 95 15.22 -3.75 16.83
CA ASN A 95 14.93 -2.33 16.63
C ASN A 95 14.69 -1.97 15.15
N PHE A 96 15.41 -2.58 14.20
CA PHE A 96 15.10 -2.40 12.77
C PHE A 96 13.71 -2.91 12.42
N ILE A 97 13.31 -4.07 12.96
CA ILE A 97 11.97 -4.64 12.75
C ILE A 97 10.90 -3.71 13.34
N LEU A 98 11.09 -3.21 14.57
CA LEU A 98 10.13 -2.34 15.24
C LEU A 98 10.01 -0.98 14.55
N LEU A 99 11.12 -0.40 14.07
CA LEU A 99 11.08 0.81 13.26
C LEU A 99 10.37 0.56 11.93
N GLY A 100 10.64 -0.58 11.28
CA GLY A 100 9.94 -1.01 10.08
C GLY A 100 8.43 -1.12 10.31
N LEU A 101 8.03 -1.78 11.40
CA LEU A 101 6.64 -1.90 11.83
C LEU A 101 6.00 -0.54 12.04
N ALA A 102 6.70 0.40 12.70
CA ALA A 102 6.20 1.76 12.95
C ALA A 102 6.03 2.56 11.65
N VAL A 103 6.98 2.48 10.72
CA VAL A 103 6.87 3.13 9.40
C VAL A 103 5.71 2.53 8.60
N GLY A 104 5.62 1.20 8.52
CA GLY A 104 4.55 0.50 7.82
C GLY A 104 3.16 0.83 8.36
N SER A 105 2.96 0.70 9.68
CA SER A 105 1.70 1.06 10.34
C SER A 105 1.35 2.53 10.18
N GLY A 106 2.34 3.43 10.25
CA GLY A 106 2.15 4.87 10.03
C GLY A 106 1.59 5.18 8.63
N PHE A 107 2.12 4.54 7.58
CA PHE A 107 1.57 4.66 6.22
C PHE A 107 0.16 4.08 6.11
N GLY A 108 -0.06 2.86 6.60
CA GLY A 108 -1.40 2.25 6.57
C GLY A 108 -2.44 3.08 7.34
N SER A 109 -2.06 3.72 8.44
CA SER A 109 -2.92 4.63 9.19
C SER A 109 -3.18 5.94 8.45
N ALA A 110 -2.17 6.52 7.80
CA ALA A 110 -2.34 7.71 6.97
C ALA A 110 -3.36 7.43 5.85
N GLU A 111 -3.20 6.32 5.13
CA GLU A 111 -4.17 5.90 4.13
C GLU A 111 -5.56 5.67 4.72
N ALA A 112 -5.67 4.97 5.84
CA ALA A 112 -6.96 4.74 6.48
C ALA A 112 -7.70 6.05 6.76
N ILE A 113 -6.97 7.09 7.21
CA ILE A 113 -7.54 8.43 7.42
C ILE A 113 -7.97 9.05 6.09
N LEU A 114 -7.15 8.99 5.04
CA LEU A 114 -7.50 9.53 3.72
C LEU A 114 -8.75 8.86 3.17
N TYR A 115 -8.79 7.52 3.14
CA TYR A 115 -9.90 6.77 2.56
C TYR A 115 -11.19 6.90 3.37
N VAL A 116 -11.12 6.80 4.70
CA VAL A 116 -12.32 6.82 5.55
C VAL A 116 -12.81 8.24 5.80
N CYS A 117 -11.92 9.19 6.09
CA CYS A 117 -12.31 10.53 6.52
C CYS A 117 -12.42 11.52 5.35
N ILE A 118 -11.64 11.34 4.28
CA ILE A 118 -11.60 12.29 3.15
C ILE A 118 -12.36 11.74 1.95
N TYR A 119 -12.00 10.55 1.47
CA TYR A 119 -12.56 10.01 0.22
C TYR A 119 -13.93 9.36 0.39
N ALA A 120 -14.30 8.88 1.58
CA ALA A 120 -15.62 8.29 1.78
C ALA A 120 -16.77 9.32 1.62
N GLY A 121 -16.49 10.61 1.80
CA GLY A 121 -17.44 11.71 1.62
C GLY A 121 -18.78 11.44 2.32
N GLU A 122 -19.89 11.57 1.57
CA GLU A 122 -21.25 11.31 2.04
C GLU A 122 -21.62 9.81 2.06
N ALA A 123 -20.68 8.92 2.37
CA ALA A 123 -20.97 7.50 2.56
C ALA A 123 -21.92 7.28 3.73
N SER A 124 -22.79 6.28 3.63
CA SER A 124 -23.61 5.88 4.78
C SER A 124 -22.71 5.42 5.93
N PHE A 125 -23.16 5.62 7.17
CA PHE A 125 -22.41 5.21 8.36
C PHE A 125 -21.95 3.74 8.29
N VAL A 126 -22.81 2.84 7.82
CA VAL A 126 -22.49 1.41 7.67
C VAL A 126 -21.36 1.19 6.66
N SER A 127 -21.32 1.96 5.57
CA SER A 127 -20.25 1.87 4.55
C SER A 127 -18.93 2.38 5.10
N GLN A 128 -18.94 3.52 5.80
CA GLN A 128 -17.75 4.11 6.42
C GLN A 128 -17.19 3.20 7.52
N LEU A 129 -18.06 2.63 8.36
CA LEU A 129 -17.67 1.68 9.40
C LEU A 129 -17.06 0.41 8.81
N SER A 130 -17.65 -0.12 7.73
CA SER A 130 -17.11 -1.30 7.04
C SER A 130 -15.73 -1.02 6.45
N LEU A 131 -15.55 0.13 5.79
CA LEU A 131 -14.27 0.57 5.24
C LEU A 131 -13.22 0.76 6.34
N LEU A 132 -13.60 1.36 7.47
CA LEU A 132 -12.71 1.53 8.62
C LEU A 132 -12.26 0.20 9.19
N LEU A 133 -13.18 -0.73 9.42
CA LEU A 133 -12.86 -2.07 9.94
C LEU A 133 -11.91 -2.80 8.98
N PHE A 134 -12.18 -2.73 7.68
CA PHE A 134 -11.30 -3.30 6.68
C PHE A 134 -9.89 -2.72 6.76
N ARG A 135 -9.75 -1.39 6.82
CA ARG A 135 -8.44 -0.71 6.92
C ARG A 135 -7.71 -1.09 8.21
N LEU A 136 -8.40 -1.16 9.34
CA LEU A 136 -7.83 -1.51 10.65
C LEU A 136 -7.32 -2.94 10.72
N PHE A 137 -8.06 -3.91 10.16
CA PHE A 137 -7.76 -5.33 10.31
C PHE A 137 -7.02 -5.93 9.12
N VAL A 138 -6.96 -5.26 7.98
CA VAL A 138 -6.33 -5.77 6.76
C VAL A 138 -5.21 -4.85 6.30
N THR A 139 -5.55 -3.62 5.91
CA THR A 139 -4.58 -2.72 5.27
C THR A 139 -3.47 -2.30 6.23
N ILE A 140 -3.78 -1.83 7.45
CA ILE A 140 -2.75 -1.43 8.42
C ILE A 140 -1.81 -2.61 8.75
N PRO A 141 -2.31 -3.82 9.08
CA PRO A 141 -1.46 -5.00 9.24
C PRO A 141 -0.64 -5.37 8.01
N PHE A 142 -1.19 -5.20 6.80
CA PHE A 142 -0.47 -5.44 5.56
C PHE A 142 0.70 -4.45 5.39
N HIS A 143 0.47 -3.14 5.51
CA HIS A 143 1.55 -2.14 5.43
C HIS A 143 2.59 -2.33 6.54
N SER A 144 2.13 -2.72 7.73
CA SER A 144 2.99 -3.09 8.86
C SER A 144 3.94 -4.25 8.50
N LEU A 145 3.42 -5.29 7.85
CA LEU A 145 4.23 -6.43 7.38
C LEU A 145 5.24 -6.00 6.30
N LEU A 146 4.85 -5.15 5.36
CA LEU A 146 5.77 -4.61 4.34
C LEU A 146 6.88 -3.77 4.97
N GLY A 147 6.53 -2.96 5.97
CA GLY A 147 7.49 -2.22 6.78
C GLY A 147 8.47 -3.13 7.53
N VAL A 148 8.00 -4.25 8.08
CA VAL A 148 8.86 -5.28 8.69
C VAL A 148 9.82 -5.89 7.66
N LEU A 149 9.36 -6.18 6.43
CA LEU A 149 10.24 -6.67 5.35
C LEU A 149 11.36 -5.67 5.05
N TRP A 150 11.04 -4.38 4.99
CA TRP A 150 12.05 -3.31 4.87
C TRP A 150 13.03 -3.32 6.05
N GLY A 151 12.54 -3.43 7.28
CA GLY A 151 13.36 -3.55 8.49
C GLY A 151 14.32 -4.73 8.42
N LEU A 152 13.85 -5.90 7.99
CA LEU A 152 14.67 -7.10 7.81
C LEU A 152 15.77 -6.88 6.77
N GLU A 153 15.43 -6.42 5.57
CA GLU A 153 16.42 -6.24 4.51
C GLU A 153 17.42 -5.11 4.83
N LEU A 154 16.96 -4.02 5.45
CA LEU A 154 17.84 -2.92 5.87
C LEU A 154 18.75 -3.33 7.01
N SER A 155 18.28 -4.16 7.97
CA SER A 155 19.13 -4.68 9.04
C SER A 155 20.30 -5.50 8.49
N LYS A 156 20.09 -6.32 7.45
CA LYS A 156 21.18 -7.09 6.81
C LYS A 156 22.25 -6.17 6.25
N ARG A 157 21.83 -5.09 5.58
CA ARG A 157 22.75 -4.11 4.99
C ARG A 157 23.53 -3.33 6.06
N GLU A 158 22.84 -2.80 7.07
CA GLU A 158 23.43 -1.90 8.06
C GLU A 158 24.23 -2.66 9.13
N ILE A 159 23.79 -3.86 9.54
CA ILE A 159 24.47 -4.66 10.57
C ILE A 159 25.65 -5.45 10.00
N LEU A 160 25.49 -6.09 8.83
CA LEU A 160 26.54 -6.92 8.23
C LEU A 160 27.49 -6.11 7.34
N GLY A 161 27.19 -4.83 7.09
CA GLY A 161 28.02 -3.95 6.26
C GLY A 161 28.05 -4.31 4.78
N PHE A 162 27.12 -5.13 4.29
CA PHE A 162 27.09 -5.61 2.91
C PHE A 162 26.40 -4.62 1.95
N TYR A 163 26.87 -3.38 1.94
CA TYR A 163 26.30 -2.30 1.12
C TYR A 163 26.27 -2.62 -0.39
N ASP A 164 27.31 -3.29 -0.90
CA ASP A 164 27.43 -3.62 -2.33
C ASP A 164 26.54 -4.79 -2.75
N SER A 165 26.26 -5.73 -1.83
CA SER A 165 25.43 -6.91 -2.11
C SER A 165 23.93 -6.63 -2.01
N PHE A 166 23.55 -5.63 -1.20
CA PHE A 166 22.16 -5.24 -0.92
C PHE A 166 21.81 -3.88 -1.53
N SER A 167 21.74 -3.85 -2.87
CA SER A 167 21.19 -2.69 -3.60
C SER A 167 19.74 -2.40 -3.20
N TRP A 168 19.31 -1.13 -3.29
CA TRP A 168 17.93 -0.72 -3.02
C TRP A 168 16.89 -1.54 -3.79
N PHE A 169 17.15 -1.84 -5.07
CA PHE A 169 16.27 -2.69 -5.87
C PHE A 169 16.11 -4.10 -5.27
N LYS A 170 17.22 -4.72 -4.84
CA LYS A 170 17.19 -6.05 -4.20
C LYS A 170 16.51 -6.07 -2.83
N MET A 171 16.51 -4.95 -2.11
CA MET A 171 15.82 -4.84 -0.84
C MET A 171 14.33 -4.57 -1.03
N GLY A 172 13.99 -3.67 -1.96
CA GLY A 172 12.64 -3.20 -2.19
C GLY A 172 11.77 -4.11 -3.06
N TRP A 173 12.33 -5.01 -3.86
CA TRP A 173 11.51 -5.77 -4.82
C TRP A 173 10.41 -6.61 -4.15
N LYS A 174 10.64 -7.16 -2.94
CA LYS A 174 9.62 -7.94 -2.23
C LYS A 174 8.47 -7.02 -1.77
N PRO A 175 8.70 -5.97 -0.96
CA PRO A 175 7.65 -5.03 -0.60
C PRO A 175 6.89 -4.49 -1.82
N VAL A 176 7.62 -4.08 -2.87
CA VAL A 176 7.03 -3.54 -4.10
C VAL A 176 6.18 -4.58 -4.82
N PHE A 177 6.65 -5.81 -4.95
CA PHE A 177 5.89 -6.86 -5.60
C PHE A 177 4.59 -7.17 -4.83
N PHE A 178 4.67 -7.29 -3.50
CA PHE A 178 3.51 -7.61 -2.68
C PHE A 178 2.48 -6.51 -2.68
N HIS A 179 2.92 -5.27 -2.50
CA HIS A 179 2.03 -4.13 -2.48
C HIS A 179 1.41 -3.91 -3.87
N GLY A 180 2.19 -3.93 -4.95
CA GLY A 180 1.65 -3.81 -6.29
C GLY A 180 0.67 -4.94 -6.66
N THR A 181 0.91 -6.17 -6.17
CA THR A 181 -0.05 -7.28 -6.32
C THR A 181 -1.34 -7.01 -5.55
N TYR A 182 -1.23 -6.55 -4.30
CA TYR A 182 -2.37 -6.23 -3.47
C TYR A 182 -3.24 -5.15 -4.12
N ASP A 183 -2.64 -4.04 -4.56
CA ASP A 183 -3.32 -2.94 -5.23
C ASP A 183 -3.97 -3.38 -6.54
N PHE A 184 -3.25 -4.16 -7.35
CA PHE A 184 -3.78 -4.65 -8.62
C PHE A 184 -5.00 -5.53 -8.40
N LEU A 185 -4.95 -6.47 -7.45
CA LEU A 185 -6.07 -7.34 -7.13
C LEU A 185 -7.25 -6.58 -6.53
N GLU A 186 -7.00 -5.57 -5.70
CA GLU A 186 -8.04 -4.68 -5.19
C GLU A 186 -8.75 -3.97 -6.35
N MET A 187 -8.00 -3.32 -7.26
CA MET A 187 -8.56 -2.59 -8.40
C MET A 187 -9.27 -3.48 -9.42
N GLU A 188 -8.69 -4.64 -9.75
CA GLU A 188 -9.30 -5.63 -10.64
C GLU A 188 -10.63 -6.15 -10.08
N TYR A 189 -10.69 -6.40 -8.78
CA TYR A 189 -11.92 -6.86 -8.14
C TYR A 189 -13.04 -5.81 -8.24
N ILE A 190 -12.70 -4.54 -7.96
CA ILE A 190 -13.61 -3.39 -8.10
C ILE A 190 -14.14 -3.30 -9.54
N LEU A 191 -13.26 -3.50 -10.53
CA LEU A 191 -13.61 -3.48 -11.96
C LEU A 191 -14.56 -4.64 -12.34
N LEU A 192 -14.29 -5.86 -11.86
CA LEU A 192 -15.00 -7.08 -12.25
C LEU A 192 -16.36 -7.25 -11.54
N VAL A 193 -16.51 -6.76 -10.32
CA VAL A 193 -17.77 -6.86 -9.58
C VAL A 193 -18.63 -5.61 -9.83
N SER A 194 -19.30 -5.58 -10.99
CA SER A 194 -20.15 -4.46 -11.44
C SER A 194 -21.43 -4.19 -10.64
N LYS A 195 -21.66 -4.89 -9.52
CA LYS A 195 -22.73 -4.62 -8.55
C LYS A 195 -22.13 -4.63 -7.15
N PHE A 196 -21.74 -3.46 -6.68
CA PHE A 196 -21.12 -3.27 -5.39
C PHE A 196 -22.10 -3.52 -4.23
N THR A 197 -21.74 -4.43 -3.33
CA THR A 197 -22.27 -4.47 -1.96
C THR A 197 -21.10 -4.52 -0.99
N ASN A 198 -21.11 -3.63 0.02
CA ASN A 198 -20.00 -3.38 0.95
C ASN A 198 -19.50 -4.61 1.74
N ALA A 199 -20.24 -5.70 1.77
CA ALA A 199 -19.90 -6.92 2.50
C ALA A 199 -18.79 -7.75 1.83
N THR A 200 -18.55 -7.57 0.53
CA THR A 200 -17.72 -8.50 -0.27
C THR A 200 -16.25 -8.08 -0.36
N MET A 201 -15.93 -6.79 -0.21
CA MET A 201 -14.54 -6.27 -0.19
C MET A 201 -13.74 -6.79 1.01
N GLY A 202 -14.39 -6.92 2.18
CA GLY A 202 -13.71 -7.36 3.40
C GLY A 202 -13.15 -8.77 3.31
N TRP A 203 -13.85 -9.71 2.66
CA TRP A 203 -13.46 -11.12 2.66
C TRP A 203 -12.32 -11.47 1.71
N ILE A 204 -12.18 -10.73 0.60
CA ILE A 204 -11.20 -11.08 -0.43
C ILE A 204 -9.85 -10.44 -0.17
N ALA A 205 -9.81 -9.19 0.30
CA ALA A 205 -8.54 -8.62 0.72
C ALA A 205 -8.04 -9.22 2.05
N VAL A 206 -8.92 -9.78 2.90
CA VAL A 206 -8.51 -10.74 3.94
C VAL A 206 -7.87 -11.98 3.30
N GLY A 207 -8.45 -12.56 2.25
CA GLY A 207 -7.87 -13.69 1.52
C GLY A 207 -6.49 -13.40 0.92
N THR A 208 -6.33 -12.26 0.24
CA THR A 208 -5.06 -11.84 -0.37
C THR A 208 -4.00 -11.48 0.67
N ALA A 209 -4.38 -10.78 1.75
CA ALA A 209 -3.49 -10.44 2.85
C ALA A 209 -3.09 -11.67 3.70
N LEU A 210 -3.91 -12.73 3.75
CA LEU A 210 -3.59 -13.99 4.45
C LEU A 210 -2.79 -14.97 3.59
N LEU A 211 -2.98 -14.97 2.27
CA LEU A 211 -2.25 -15.87 1.35
C LEU A 211 -0.82 -15.39 1.05
N CYS A 212 -0.58 -14.08 0.94
CA CYS A 212 0.75 -13.52 0.67
C CYS A 212 1.83 -13.89 1.71
N PRO A 213 1.57 -13.84 3.04
CA PRO A 213 2.54 -14.26 4.05
C PRO A 213 2.81 -15.76 4.08
N PHE A 214 1.78 -16.59 3.81
CA PHE A 214 1.87 -18.05 3.87
C PHE A 214 2.83 -18.64 2.82
N PHE A 215 2.93 -18.01 1.65
CA PHE A 215 3.90 -18.42 0.62
C PHE A 215 5.37 -18.15 1.01
N PHE A 216 5.63 -17.30 2.01
CA PHE A 216 7.00 -16.88 2.37
C PHE A 216 7.55 -17.52 3.64
N THR A 217 6.74 -17.71 4.68
CA THR A 217 7.20 -18.40 5.89
C THR A 217 7.63 -19.83 5.58
N TYR A 218 6.97 -20.52 4.65
CA TYR A 218 7.37 -21.88 4.25
C TYR A 218 8.74 -21.93 3.56
N LYS A 219 9.13 -20.90 2.79
CA LYS A 219 10.38 -20.95 1.99
C LYS A 219 11.61 -20.41 2.72
N GLN A 220 11.43 -19.49 3.70
CA GLN A 220 12.53 -18.94 4.50
C GLN A 220 12.87 -19.75 5.77
N LEU A 221 12.02 -20.69 6.18
CA LEU A 221 12.32 -21.61 7.29
C LEU A 221 12.95 -22.94 6.85
N VAL A 222 13.00 -23.20 5.53
CA VAL A 222 13.47 -24.47 4.94
C VAL A 222 14.90 -24.34 4.35
N HIS A 223 15.50 -23.15 4.37
CA HIS A 223 16.87 -22.88 3.92
C HIS A 223 17.56 -21.88 4.84
#